data_AF-A0A916D6Y7-F1
#
_entry.id   AF-A0A916D6Y7-F1
#
_cell.length_a   1.000
_cell.length_b   1.000
_cell.length_c   1.000
_cell.angle_alpha   90.00
_cell.angle_beta   90.00
_cell.angle_gamma   90.00
#
_symmetry.space_group_name_H-M   'P 1'
#
loop_
_entity.id
_entity.type
_entity.pdbx_description
1 polymer ?
#
loop_
_entity_poly.entity_id
_entity_poly.type
_entity_poly.pdbx_seq_one_letter_code
_entity_poly.pdbx_strand_id
1 'polypeptide(L)'
;MKFSKWAKWDEREIVLKMKVGKKTISGKDLLKYRGIYALAISKKTDMTGKDFKWEKDIVYFGMTNSIKGLAGRLMQFNNTLRKKRGGGHGGAARFISKNASKNAREGLAKELFVSVCPFLRSEPGQKPKTASDWRVMGLVAKAEYDAWATYLGKHKALPKYNDKELSPKK
;
A
#
# COMPACT_ATOMS: atom_id res chain seq x y z
N MET A 1 -5.18 6.27 -12.47
CA MET A 1 -4.12 5.75 -11.56
C MET A 1 -3.58 4.44 -12.14
N LYS A 2 -2.26 4.21 -12.12
CA LYS A 2 -1.65 2.99 -12.65
C LYS A 2 -0.93 2.24 -11.53
N PHE A 3 -1.57 1.18 -11.04
CA PHE A 3 -1.01 0.28 -10.06
C PHE A 3 -0.03 -0.70 -10.73
N SER A 4 0.97 -1.14 -9.98
CA SER A 4 1.87 -2.23 -10.37
C SER A 4 1.11 -3.55 -10.43
N LYS A 5 1.76 -4.58 -10.98
CA LYS A 5 1.35 -5.97 -10.68
C LYS A 5 1.40 -6.21 -9.17
N TRP A 6 0.60 -7.17 -8.72
CA TRP A 6 0.61 -7.62 -7.34
C TRP A 6 1.94 -8.30 -7.00
N ALA A 7 2.43 -8.05 -5.79
CA ALA A 7 3.56 -8.74 -5.21
C ALA A 7 3.17 -9.31 -3.85
N LYS A 8 3.71 -10.47 -3.51
CA LYS A 8 3.59 -11.01 -2.15
C LYS A 8 4.25 -10.07 -1.16
N TRP A 9 3.63 -9.90 0.01
CA TRP A 9 4.04 -8.87 0.98
C TRP A 9 5.53 -8.95 1.32
N ASP A 10 6.04 -10.14 1.65
CA ASP A 10 7.44 -10.32 2.07
C ASP A 10 8.45 -10.27 0.92
N GLU A 11 8.00 -10.37 -0.32
CA GLU A 11 8.83 -10.35 -1.53
C GLU A 11 8.70 -9.04 -2.32
N ARG A 12 7.94 -8.07 -1.80
CA ARG A 12 7.53 -6.85 -2.50
C ARG A 12 8.69 -6.05 -3.11
N GLU A 13 9.83 -5.96 -2.45
CA GLU A 13 10.97 -5.18 -2.95
C GLU A 13 11.64 -5.83 -4.18
N ILE A 14 11.53 -7.15 -4.28
CA ILE A 14 12.12 -7.98 -5.34
C ILE A 14 11.14 -8.09 -6.52
N VAL A 15 9.87 -8.36 -6.22
CA VAL A 15 8.88 -8.74 -7.24
C VAL A 15 8.21 -7.53 -7.88
N LEU A 16 8.05 -6.42 -7.15
CA LEU A 16 7.45 -5.22 -7.72
C LEU A 16 8.27 -4.75 -8.91
N LYS A 17 7.57 -4.44 -10.01
CA LYS A 17 8.13 -3.83 -11.20
C LYS A 17 7.05 -3.09 -11.95
N MET A 18 7.45 -2.04 -12.66
CA MET A 18 6.51 -1.24 -13.43
C MET A 18 7.16 -0.77 -14.73
N LYS A 19 6.43 -0.94 -15.83
CA LYS A 19 6.84 -0.43 -17.14
C LYS A 19 6.35 1.01 -17.31
N VAL A 20 7.29 1.91 -17.60
CA VAL A 20 7.11 3.35 -17.81
C VAL A 20 7.74 3.70 -19.16
N GLY A 21 6.90 3.88 -20.17
CA GLY A 21 7.35 3.97 -21.56
C GLY A 21 8.12 2.71 -21.96
N LYS A 22 9.37 2.88 -22.41
CA LYS A 22 10.28 1.79 -22.78
C LYS A 22 11.09 1.22 -21.60
N LYS A 23 11.04 1.84 -20.42
CA LYS A 23 11.85 1.45 -19.25
C LYS A 23 11.06 0.59 -18.27
N THR A 24 11.72 -0.35 -17.63
CA THR A 24 11.20 -1.09 -16.47
C THR A 24 11.91 -0.58 -15.22
N ILE A 25 11.14 -0.13 -14.24
CA ILE A 25 11.67 0.31 -12.95
C ILE A 25 11.54 -0.85 -11.95
N SER A 26 12.63 -1.11 -11.22
CA SER A 26 12.70 -2.15 -10.18
C SER A 26 11.82 -1.81 -8.97
N GLY A 27 11.46 -2.81 -8.16
CA GLY A 27 10.68 -2.62 -6.95
C GLY A 27 11.37 -1.70 -5.96
N LYS A 28 12.66 -1.94 -5.70
CA LYS A 28 13.49 -1.10 -4.82
C LYS A 28 13.48 0.36 -5.24
N ASP A 29 13.51 0.66 -6.54
CA ASP A 29 13.48 2.04 -7.03
C ASP A 29 12.08 2.64 -7.01
N LEU A 30 11.05 1.88 -7.40
CA LEU A 30 9.65 2.30 -7.34
C LEU A 30 9.24 2.70 -5.92
N LEU A 31 9.71 1.96 -4.91
CA LEU A 31 9.34 2.18 -3.53
C LEU A 31 9.97 3.44 -2.92
N LYS A 32 10.99 4.03 -3.56
CA LYS A 32 11.56 5.32 -3.10
C LYS A 32 10.60 6.49 -3.31
N TYR A 33 9.67 6.37 -4.25
CA TYR A 33 8.72 7.42 -4.60
C TYR A 33 7.58 7.51 -3.58
N ARG A 34 6.97 8.71 -3.52
CA ARG A 34 5.66 8.91 -2.88
C ARG A 34 4.58 8.23 -3.70
N GLY A 35 3.42 7.99 -3.10
CA GLY A 35 2.30 7.44 -3.83
C GLY A 35 1.30 6.71 -2.94
N ILE A 36 0.48 5.90 -3.59
CA ILE A 36 -0.55 5.09 -2.94
C ILE A 36 -0.25 3.60 -3.12
N TYR A 37 -0.82 2.78 -2.26
CA TYR A 37 -0.70 1.33 -2.33
C TYR A 37 -2.03 0.67 -1.95
N ALA A 38 -2.28 -0.49 -2.55
CA ALA A 38 -3.40 -1.36 -2.26
C ALA A 38 -2.88 -2.63 -1.58
N LEU A 39 -3.63 -3.14 -0.61
CA LEU A 39 -3.39 -4.42 0.04
C LEU A 39 -4.58 -5.34 -0.20
N ALA A 40 -4.28 -6.58 -0.54
CA ALA A 40 -5.26 -7.65 -0.67
C ALA A 40 -4.89 -8.83 0.22
N ILE A 41 -5.89 -9.55 0.71
CA ILE A 41 -5.71 -10.81 1.44
C ILE A 41 -6.39 -11.89 0.61
N SER A 42 -5.62 -12.88 0.16
CA SER A 42 -6.18 -14.05 -0.52
C SER A 42 -5.57 -15.35 -0.01
N LYS A 43 -6.43 -16.23 0.51
CA LYS A 43 -6.02 -17.56 1.00
C LYS A 43 -6.00 -18.62 -0.09
N LYS A 44 -6.81 -18.43 -1.13
CA LYS A 44 -7.08 -19.45 -2.16
C LYS A 44 -6.26 -19.25 -3.42
N THR A 45 -5.77 -18.03 -3.67
CA THR A 45 -5.17 -17.69 -4.96
C THR A 45 -3.96 -16.80 -4.77
N ASP A 46 -2.82 -17.24 -5.29
CA ASP A 46 -1.64 -16.38 -5.38
C ASP A 46 -1.91 -15.26 -6.39
N MET A 47 -1.77 -14.01 -5.94
CA MET A 47 -1.96 -12.82 -6.79
C MET A 47 -0.66 -12.39 -7.47
N THR A 48 0.49 -12.94 -7.07
CA THR A 48 1.81 -12.47 -7.48
C THR A 48 1.97 -12.42 -9.01
N GLY A 49 2.45 -11.28 -9.52
CA GLY A 49 2.67 -11.05 -10.95
C GLY A 49 1.42 -10.76 -11.78
N LYS A 50 0.21 -10.94 -11.21
CA LYS A 50 -1.05 -10.58 -11.88
C LYS A 50 -1.22 -9.07 -11.93
N ASP A 51 -1.86 -8.61 -13.00
CA ASP A 51 -2.19 -7.19 -13.15
C ASP A 51 -3.19 -6.75 -12.08
N PHE A 52 -3.05 -5.52 -11.62
CA PHE A 52 -3.97 -4.94 -10.66
C PHE A 52 -5.39 -4.86 -11.24
N LYS A 53 -6.35 -5.40 -10.50
CA LYS A 53 -7.77 -5.29 -10.79
C LYS A 53 -8.48 -4.85 -9.51
N TRP A 54 -9.57 -4.10 -9.66
CA TRP A 54 -10.43 -3.70 -8.55
C TRP A 54 -11.26 -4.89 -8.06
N GLU A 55 -10.61 -5.80 -7.32
CA GLU A 55 -11.18 -7.03 -6.78
C GLU A 55 -11.70 -6.85 -5.36
N LYS A 56 -12.66 -7.69 -4.94
CA LYS A 56 -13.22 -7.65 -3.59
C LYS A 56 -12.21 -8.01 -2.50
N ASP A 57 -11.17 -8.78 -2.85
CA ASP A 57 -10.08 -9.19 -1.96
C ASP A 57 -9.19 -8.02 -1.52
N ILE A 58 -9.32 -6.84 -2.14
CA ILE A 58 -8.64 -5.63 -1.66
C ILE A 58 -9.27 -5.19 -0.35
N VAL A 59 -8.46 -5.17 0.70
CA VAL A 59 -8.90 -4.88 2.07
C VAL A 59 -8.42 -3.52 2.58
N TYR A 60 -7.48 -2.87 1.89
CA TYR A 60 -6.94 -1.57 2.31
C TYR A 60 -6.28 -0.80 1.16
N PHE A 61 -6.49 0.50 1.11
CA PHE A 61 -5.64 1.47 0.42
C PHE A 61 -4.98 2.39 1.43
N GLY A 62 -3.73 2.74 1.17
CA GLY A 62 -3.00 3.75 1.94
C GLY A 62 -2.15 4.63 1.05
N MET A 63 -1.76 5.80 1.56
CA MET A 63 -0.83 6.70 0.88
C MET A 63 0.39 7.09 1.71
N THR A 64 1.36 7.71 1.04
CA THR A 64 2.49 8.36 1.69
C THR A 64 3.01 9.54 0.89
N ASN A 65 3.13 10.67 1.59
CA ASN A 65 3.89 11.85 1.17
C ASN A 65 5.25 11.97 1.87
N SER A 66 5.63 10.96 2.67
CA SER A 66 6.88 10.94 3.42
C SER A 66 8.10 10.97 2.50
N ILE A 67 9.19 11.57 2.99
CA ILE A 67 10.51 11.59 2.36
C ILE A 67 11.02 10.17 2.08
N LYS A 68 10.68 9.21 2.96
CA LYS A 68 11.05 7.80 2.82
C LYS A 68 10.20 7.03 1.80
N GLY A 69 9.27 7.70 1.12
CA GLY A 69 8.41 7.13 0.09
C GLY A 69 7.53 5.97 0.57
N LEU A 70 7.11 5.14 -0.39
CA LEU A 70 6.39 3.90 -0.18
C LEU A 70 7.19 2.90 0.66
N ALA A 71 8.51 2.82 0.48
CA ALA A 71 9.40 1.95 1.24
C ALA A 71 9.25 2.18 2.76
N GLY A 72 9.37 3.44 3.20
CA GLY A 72 9.22 3.79 4.62
C GLY A 72 7.83 3.49 5.15
N ARG A 73 6.79 3.76 4.36
CA ARG A 73 5.40 3.53 4.75
C ARG A 73 5.08 2.03 4.88
N LEU A 74 5.49 1.22 3.91
CA LEU A 74 5.30 -0.24 3.92
C LEU A 74 6.15 -0.90 5.01
N MET A 75 7.35 -0.39 5.29
CA MET A 75 8.15 -0.85 6.43
C MET A 75 7.46 -0.54 7.76
N GLN A 76 6.91 0.67 7.95
CA GLN A 76 6.14 1.01 9.15
C GLN A 76 4.91 0.10 9.30
N PHE A 77 4.23 -0.20 8.18
CA PHE A 77 3.14 -1.16 8.15
C PHE A 77 3.62 -2.54 8.62
N ASN A 78 4.71 -3.06 8.03
CA ASN A 78 5.27 -4.36 8.38
C ASN A 78 5.70 -4.46 9.84
N ASN A 79 6.33 -3.40 10.37
CA ASN A 79 6.76 -3.34 11.76
C ASN A 79 5.55 -3.32 12.70
N THR A 80 4.48 -2.63 12.33
CA THR A 80 3.22 -2.66 13.10
C THR A 80 2.59 -4.04 13.05
N LEU A 81 2.50 -4.63 11.86
CA LEU A 81 1.97 -5.96 11.63
C LEU A 81 2.70 -7.02 12.49
N ARG A 82 4.03 -6.92 12.55
CA ARG A 82 4.89 -7.88 13.25
C ARG A 82 5.27 -7.44 14.68
N LYS A 83 4.67 -6.37 15.22
CA LYS A 83 5.02 -5.74 16.52
C LYS A 83 6.55 -5.55 16.70
N LYS A 84 7.24 -5.09 15.67
CA LYS A 84 8.66 -4.72 15.69
C LYS A 84 8.84 -3.23 16.03
N ARG A 85 10.02 -2.85 16.51
CA ARG A 85 10.39 -1.44 16.74
C ARG A 85 10.20 -0.62 15.46
N GLY A 86 9.73 0.62 15.59
CA GLY A 86 9.44 1.48 14.44
C GLY A 86 8.11 1.16 13.73
N GLY A 87 7.14 0.59 14.46
CA GLY A 87 5.75 0.46 14.05
C GLY A 87 4.97 1.79 14.18
N GLY A 88 3.67 1.71 14.50
CA GLY A 88 2.79 2.88 14.66
C GLY A 88 1.96 3.25 13.42
N HIS A 89 1.78 2.30 12.49
CA HIS A 89 0.94 2.50 11.31
C HIS A 89 -0.54 2.28 11.65
N GLY A 90 -1.33 3.37 11.71
CA GLY A 90 -2.74 3.33 12.13
C GLY A 90 -3.60 2.33 11.35
N GLY A 91 -3.43 2.24 10.03
CA GLY A 91 -4.14 1.26 9.21
C GLY A 91 -3.71 -0.19 9.47
N ALA A 92 -2.44 -0.42 9.82
CA ALA A 92 -1.93 -1.77 10.06
C ALA A 92 -2.40 -2.31 11.41
N ALA A 93 -2.60 -1.42 12.38
CA ALA A 93 -3.16 -1.79 13.68
C ALA A 93 -4.59 -2.37 13.58
N ARG A 94 -5.29 -2.17 12.45
CA ARG A 94 -6.63 -2.73 12.22
C ARG A 94 -6.61 -4.14 11.64
N PHE A 95 -5.49 -4.54 11.05
CA PHE A 95 -5.34 -5.87 10.44
C PHE A 95 -5.23 -6.97 11.48
N ILE A 96 -4.88 -6.63 12.72
CA ILE A 96 -4.56 -7.60 13.77
C ILE A 96 -5.14 -7.12 15.10
N SER A 97 -5.83 -8.02 15.81
CA SER A 97 -6.23 -7.82 17.20
C SER A 97 -5.01 -7.53 18.10
N LYS A 98 -5.17 -6.66 19.12
CA LYS A 98 -4.12 -6.36 20.11
C LYS A 98 -3.47 -7.62 20.70
N ASN A 99 -4.22 -8.71 20.83
CA ASN A 99 -3.78 -9.95 21.47
C ASN A 99 -3.35 -11.06 20.50
N ALA A 100 -3.24 -10.78 19.20
CA ALA A 100 -2.85 -11.82 18.24
C ALA A 100 -1.43 -12.34 18.50
N SER A 101 -1.30 -13.68 18.49
CA SER A 101 -0.04 -14.38 18.65
C SER A 101 0.97 -14.01 17.55
N LYS A 102 2.26 -14.30 17.76
CA LYS A 102 3.28 -14.12 16.72
C LYS A 102 2.94 -14.92 15.46
N ASN A 103 2.49 -16.16 15.62
CA ASN A 103 2.15 -17.05 14.49
C ASN A 103 0.96 -16.51 13.69
N ALA A 104 -0.07 -15.96 14.34
CA ALA A 104 -1.19 -15.34 13.65
C ALA A 104 -0.75 -14.14 12.79
N ARG A 105 0.18 -13.33 13.32
CA ARG A 105 0.73 -12.16 12.61
C ARG A 105 1.59 -12.55 11.41
N GLU A 106 2.43 -13.57 11.57
CA GLU A 106 3.23 -14.13 10.48
C GLU A 106 2.36 -14.83 9.42
N GLY A 107 1.32 -15.54 9.85
CA GLY A 107 0.32 -16.14 8.95
C GLY A 107 -0.35 -15.08 8.07
N LEU A 108 -0.79 -13.98 8.68
CA LEU A 108 -1.39 -12.86 7.93
C LEU A 108 -0.42 -12.23 6.93
N ALA A 109 0.86 -12.07 7.29
CA ALA A 109 1.87 -11.54 6.38
C ALA A 109 2.04 -12.43 5.12
N LYS A 110 1.90 -13.76 5.26
CA LYS A 110 1.99 -14.71 4.14
C LYS A 110 0.81 -14.66 3.18
N GLU A 111 -0.36 -14.27 3.67
CA GLU A 111 -1.60 -14.13 2.89
C GLU A 111 -1.75 -12.73 2.25
N LEU A 112 -0.85 -11.81 2.59
CA LEU A 112 -0.93 -10.41 2.20
C LEU A 112 -0.23 -10.19 0.86
N PHE A 113 -0.91 -9.46 -0.03
CA PHE A 113 -0.38 -8.98 -1.30
C PHE A 113 -0.41 -7.46 -1.33
N VAL A 114 0.54 -6.87 -2.04
CA VAL A 114 0.64 -5.42 -2.22
C VAL A 114 0.77 -5.07 -3.70
N SER A 115 0.10 -4.00 -4.09
CA SER A 115 0.32 -3.32 -5.37
C SER A 115 0.49 -1.83 -5.10
N VAL A 116 1.39 -1.17 -5.83
CA VAL A 116 1.75 0.23 -5.61
C VAL A 116 1.46 1.08 -6.84
N CYS A 117 1.07 2.33 -6.63
CA CYS A 117 0.93 3.35 -7.66
C CYS A 117 1.85 4.53 -7.28
N PRO A 118 3.13 4.49 -7.67
CA PRO A 118 4.10 5.52 -7.35
C PRO A 118 3.91 6.76 -8.22
N PHE A 119 4.15 7.93 -7.64
CA PHE A 119 4.09 9.22 -8.30
C PHE A 119 5.50 9.61 -8.73
N LEU A 120 5.88 9.25 -9.95
CA LEU A 120 7.26 9.38 -10.44
C LEU A 120 7.77 10.82 -10.58
N ARG A 121 6.87 11.81 -10.56
CA ARG A 121 7.25 13.23 -10.49
C ARG A 121 7.64 13.69 -9.08
N SER A 122 7.45 12.85 -8.07
CA SER A 122 7.90 13.17 -6.72
C SER A 122 9.37 12.81 -6.59
N GLU A 123 10.24 13.79 -6.41
CA GLU A 123 11.66 13.53 -6.16
C GLU A 123 11.83 12.67 -4.89
N PRO A 124 12.42 11.46 -5.01
CA PRO A 124 12.64 10.59 -3.86
C PRO A 124 13.64 11.17 -2.86
N GLY A 125 13.42 10.92 -1.56
CA GLY A 125 14.41 11.28 -0.52
C GLY A 125 14.55 12.78 -0.26
N GLN A 126 13.80 13.65 -0.95
CA GLN A 126 13.84 15.09 -0.74
C GLN A 126 12.54 15.63 -0.18
N LYS A 127 12.60 16.70 0.61
CA LYS A 127 11.43 17.50 0.99
C LYS A 127 10.90 18.27 -0.24
N PRO A 128 9.59 18.55 -0.34
CA PRO A 128 9.08 19.47 -1.36
C PRO A 128 9.75 20.84 -1.21
N LYS A 129 10.19 21.43 -2.32
CA LYS A 129 10.86 22.74 -2.35
C LYS A 129 10.10 23.75 -3.21
N THR A 130 9.33 23.27 -4.18
CA THR A 130 8.62 24.11 -5.15
C THR A 130 7.10 23.96 -5.03
N ALA A 131 6.35 24.93 -5.54
CA ALA A 131 4.90 24.82 -5.66
C ALA A 131 4.47 23.57 -6.48
N SER A 132 5.29 23.17 -7.46
CA SER A 132 5.06 21.93 -8.22
C SER A 132 5.13 20.70 -7.34
N ASP A 133 6.11 20.61 -6.43
CA ASP A 133 6.24 19.48 -5.50
C ASP A 133 5.03 19.37 -4.56
N TRP A 134 4.57 20.51 -4.04
CA TRP A 134 3.37 20.56 -3.19
C TRP A 134 2.11 20.13 -3.94
N ARG A 135 1.97 20.51 -5.22
CA ARG A 135 0.87 20.01 -6.06
C ARG A 135 0.96 18.49 -6.25
N VAL A 136 2.15 17.92 -6.46
CA VAL A 136 2.33 16.46 -6.54
C VAL A 136 1.89 15.79 -5.24
N MET A 137 2.22 16.34 -4.07
CA MET A 137 1.76 15.81 -2.78
C MET A 137 0.23 15.86 -2.63
N GLY A 138 -0.39 16.93 -3.12
CA GLY A 138 -1.85 17.05 -3.19
C GLY A 138 -2.46 15.97 -4.10
N LEU A 139 -1.84 15.70 -5.25
CA LEU A 139 -2.28 14.63 -6.16
C LEU A 139 -2.15 13.24 -5.53
N VAL A 140 -1.10 12.98 -4.74
CA VAL A 140 -0.96 11.71 -3.99
C VAL A 140 -2.09 11.54 -2.99
N ALA A 141 -2.42 12.60 -2.23
CA ALA A 141 -3.52 12.56 -1.27
C ALA A 141 -4.87 12.36 -1.98
N LYS A 142 -5.13 13.14 -3.03
CA LYS A 142 -6.33 12.99 -3.87
C LYS A 142 -6.47 11.57 -4.40
N ALA A 143 -5.37 10.95 -4.85
CA ALA A 143 -5.40 9.61 -5.41
C ALA A 143 -5.82 8.53 -4.40
N GLU A 144 -5.57 8.72 -3.10
CA GLU A 144 -6.09 7.82 -2.07
C GLU A 144 -7.62 7.88 -2.01
N TYR A 145 -8.18 9.09 -1.99
CA TYR A 145 -9.64 9.30 -2.02
C TYR A 145 -10.25 8.81 -3.34
N ASP A 146 -9.61 9.06 -4.48
CA ASP A 146 -10.05 8.54 -5.77
C ASP A 146 -10.07 7.00 -5.77
N ALA A 147 -9.11 6.35 -5.11
CA ALA A 147 -9.09 4.90 -4.98
C ALA A 147 -10.24 4.38 -4.11
N TRP A 148 -10.54 5.06 -3.01
CA TRP A 148 -11.73 4.75 -2.19
C TRP A 148 -13.02 4.93 -2.99
N ALA A 149 -13.18 6.06 -3.69
CA ALA A 149 -14.36 6.35 -4.50
C ALA A 149 -14.54 5.32 -5.62
N THR A 150 -13.45 4.92 -6.28
CA THR A 150 -13.48 3.90 -7.35
C THR A 150 -13.90 2.54 -6.79
N TYR A 151 -13.32 2.13 -5.66
CA TYR A 151 -13.67 0.86 -5.01
C TYR A 151 -15.13 0.86 -4.53
N LEU A 152 -15.56 1.94 -3.85
CA LEU A 152 -16.92 2.12 -3.36
C LEU A 152 -17.94 2.11 -4.49
N GLY A 153 -17.67 2.79 -5.61
CA GLY A 153 -18.54 2.81 -6.77
C GLY A 153 -18.80 1.41 -7.34
N LYS A 154 -17.76 0.56 -7.35
CA LYS A 154 -17.79 -0.81 -7.89
C LYS A 154 -18.38 -1.84 -6.94
N HIS A 155 -18.06 -1.75 -5.65
CA HIS A 155 -18.40 -2.80 -4.67
C HIS A 155 -19.45 -2.37 -3.65
N LYS A 156 -19.90 -1.11 -3.70
CA LYS A 156 -20.89 -0.50 -2.81
C LYS A 156 -20.52 -0.53 -1.32
N ALA A 157 -19.25 -0.77 -1.01
CA ALA A 157 -18.68 -0.70 0.32
C ALA A 157 -17.22 -0.21 0.24
N LEU A 158 -16.69 0.32 1.35
CA LEU A 158 -15.26 0.60 1.47
C LEU A 158 -14.47 -0.69 1.71
N PRO A 159 -13.16 -0.72 1.41
CA PRO A 159 -12.31 -1.84 1.81
C PRO A 159 -12.37 -2.03 3.34
N LYS A 160 -12.43 -3.29 3.78
CA LYS A 160 -12.63 -3.70 5.18
C LYS A 160 -11.88 -2.84 6.21
N TYR A 161 -10.59 -2.57 5.98
CA TYR A 161 -9.75 -1.86 6.94
C TYR A 161 -9.67 -0.33 6.70
N ASN A 162 -10.23 0.18 5.60
CA ASN A 162 -10.46 1.61 5.41
C ASN A 162 -11.77 2.08 6.05
N ASP A 163 -12.78 1.22 6.07
CA ASP A 163 -14.05 1.49 6.75
C ASP A 163 -13.85 1.60 8.26
N LYS A 164 -13.91 2.82 8.81
CA LYS A 164 -13.61 3.08 10.23
C LYS A 164 -14.77 2.72 11.15
N GLU A 165 -15.98 2.65 10.63
CA GLU A 165 -17.18 2.33 11.41
C GLU A 165 -17.26 0.83 11.66
N LEU A 166 -16.95 0.05 10.62
CA LEU A 166 -16.96 -1.42 10.65
C LEU A 166 -15.61 -2.04 11.04
N SER A 167 -14.52 -1.27 11.02
CA SER A 167 -13.22 -1.77 11.47
C SER A 167 -13.24 -2.09 12.97
N PRO A 168 -12.58 -3.18 13.42
CA PRO A 168 -12.44 -3.49 14.83
C PRO A 168 -11.87 -2.29 15.59
N LYS A 169 -12.67 -1.76 16.54
CA LYS A 169 -12.21 -0.70 17.44
C LYS A 169 -11.19 -1.28 18.42
N LYS A 170 -10.22 -0.47 18.79
CA LYS A 170 -9.08 -0.84 19.64
C LYS A 170 -9.53 -1.35 21.01
#